data_AF-A0A072U944-F1
#
_entry.id   AF-A0A072U944-F1
#
_cell.length_a   1.000
_cell.length_b   1.000
_cell.length_c   1.000
_cell.angle_alpha   90.00
_cell.angle_beta   90.00
_cell.angle_gamma   90.00
#
_symmetry.space_group_name_H-M   'P 1'
#
loop_
_entity.id
_entity.type
_entity.pdbx_description
1 polymer ?
#
loop_
_entity_poly.entity_id
_entity_poly.type
_entity_poly.pdbx_seq_one_letter_code
_entity_poly.pdbx_strand_id
1 'polypeptide(L)'
;MGLKTVVRRLSLVVPPLTEIYIWPTILDKGKTGVGGKSLEGSPFLTVSVTKPTPLSISTIHAILSFSSNDNLTKFTFHLNNDQAWILYASLPIKLSHELSEITSEAFSSIIRIALFPDFNSKNEDILDKYTQFLLPSVSLSQKVIPMLHFFSDYKYKSIDGELVGVVGDSWLLKTDSVSVTWHTSKGVKEESHDKIVSALSKDVEGLKSSPITTTSSYFYGKLIARAARLALITEEVNYLDAIPIVKKYLKESIEPWLDGTFNGNGFLYDKKWGGIITKQGSTDTGADFGFGIYNDHHYHLGYFLYGIAL
;
A
#
# COMPACT_ATOMS: atom_id res chain seq x y z
N MET A 1 4.37 -35.70 -20.40
CA MET A 1 5.03 -35.51 -19.08
C MET A 1 4.34 -34.32 -18.43
N GLY A 2 3.55 -34.59 -17.38
CA GLY A 2 2.40 -33.76 -16.99
C GLY A 2 2.76 -32.36 -16.48
N LEU A 3 1.99 -31.36 -16.94
CA LEU A 3 1.95 -30.06 -16.31
C LEU A 3 1.51 -30.24 -14.86
N LYS A 4 2.42 -30.01 -13.92
CA LYS A 4 2.08 -29.84 -12.51
C LYS A 4 1.26 -28.55 -12.39
N THR A 5 -0.04 -28.70 -12.16
CA THR A 5 -0.90 -27.59 -11.72
C THR A 5 -0.32 -27.01 -10.44
N VAL A 6 0.21 -25.79 -10.51
CA VAL A 6 0.65 -25.05 -9.34
C VAL A 6 -0.60 -24.55 -8.63
N VAL A 7 -1.01 -25.25 -7.58
CA VAL A 7 -2.08 -24.81 -6.67
C VAL A 7 -1.56 -23.60 -5.90
N ARG A 8 -2.08 -22.41 -6.17
CA ARG A 8 -1.76 -21.21 -5.36
C ARG A 8 -2.91 -20.93 -4.40
N ARG A 9 -2.58 -21.00 -3.11
CA ARG A 9 -3.39 -20.71 -1.92
C ARG A 9 -3.86 -19.24 -1.95
N LEU A 10 -5.16 -18.97 -1.79
CA LEU A 10 -5.63 -17.65 -1.39
C LEU A 10 -5.77 -17.65 0.14
N SER A 11 -4.72 -17.27 0.84
CA SER A 11 -4.78 -16.94 2.27
C SER A 11 -5.26 -15.51 2.40
N LEU A 12 -6.39 -15.25 3.05
CA LEU A 12 -6.75 -13.89 3.48
C LEU A 12 -6.54 -13.78 4.98
N VAL A 13 -5.54 -13.00 5.38
CA VAL A 13 -5.35 -12.54 6.75
C VAL A 13 -6.27 -11.33 6.95
N VAL A 14 -7.35 -11.49 7.70
CA VAL A 14 -8.10 -10.34 8.23
C VAL A 14 -7.59 -10.08 9.66
N PRO A 15 -7.17 -8.85 10.01
CA PRO A 15 -6.82 -8.53 11.40
C PRO A 15 -8.03 -8.76 12.33
N PRO A 16 -7.86 -9.35 13.53
CA PRO A 16 -6.63 -9.90 14.09
C PRO A 16 -6.47 -11.38 13.70
N LEU A 17 -5.49 -11.65 12.83
CA LEU A 17 -4.88 -12.97 12.59
C LEU A 17 -5.84 -14.18 12.47
N THR A 18 -6.92 -14.06 11.70
CA THR A 18 -7.68 -15.24 11.26
C THR A 18 -7.60 -15.39 9.75
N GLU A 19 -7.11 -16.55 9.32
CA GLU A 19 -7.06 -16.95 7.92
C GLU A 19 -8.37 -17.65 7.56
N ILE A 20 -9.27 -16.94 6.86
CA ILE A 20 -10.41 -17.59 6.20
C ILE A 20 -9.95 -18.05 4.83
N TYR A 21 -10.01 -19.35 4.61
CA TYR A 21 -9.72 -19.98 3.33
C TYR A 21 -11.02 -20.13 2.56
N ILE A 22 -11.27 -19.21 1.64
CA ILE A 22 -12.26 -19.47 0.60
C ILE A 22 -11.52 -20.24 -0.49
N TRP A 23 -11.85 -21.51 -0.67
CA TRP A 23 -11.32 -22.33 -1.75
C TRP A 23 -12.29 -22.31 -2.93
N PRO A 24 -12.08 -21.44 -3.94
CA PRO A 24 -12.47 -21.77 -5.29
C PRO A 24 -11.31 -22.49 -5.96
N THR A 25 -11.58 -23.63 -6.59
CA THR A 25 -10.65 -24.28 -7.53
C THR A 25 -10.26 -23.29 -8.62
N ILE A 26 -9.17 -22.56 -8.40
CA ILE A 26 -8.45 -21.60 -9.25
C ILE A 26 -9.28 -20.47 -9.88
N LEU A 27 -8.83 -19.26 -9.54
CA LEU A 27 -9.00 -17.99 -10.26
C LEU A 27 -8.63 -18.13 -11.74
N ASP A 28 -9.63 -18.40 -12.56
CA ASP A 28 -9.71 -17.98 -13.95
C ASP A 28 -11.17 -17.54 -14.18
N LYS A 29 -11.41 -16.24 -14.36
CA LYS A 29 -12.75 -15.71 -14.71
C LYS A 29 -13.35 -16.46 -15.92
N GLY A 30 -12.52 -17.04 -16.78
CA GLY A 30 -12.95 -17.83 -17.92
C GLY A 30 -13.60 -19.17 -17.57
N LYS A 31 -13.15 -19.87 -16.51
CA LYS A 31 -13.53 -21.27 -16.26
C LYS A 31 -14.66 -21.43 -15.24
N THR A 32 -14.51 -20.95 -14.01
CA THR A 32 -15.46 -21.20 -12.91
C THR A 32 -16.48 -20.08 -12.67
N GLY A 33 -16.19 -18.85 -13.09
CA GLY A 33 -17.09 -17.70 -12.91
C GLY A 33 -17.09 -17.10 -11.49
N VAL A 34 -16.19 -17.52 -10.60
CA VAL A 34 -16.07 -16.95 -9.24
C VAL A 34 -15.02 -15.83 -9.22
N GLY A 35 -15.33 -14.68 -8.60
CA GLY A 35 -14.37 -13.59 -8.37
C GLY A 35 -14.63 -12.85 -7.05
N GLY A 36 -13.56 -12.58 -6.30
CA GLY A 36 -13.63 -11.82 -5.04
C GLY A 36 -13.13 -10.38 -5.19
N LYS A 37 -13.71 -9.45 -4.42
CA LYS A 37 -13.23 -8.08 -4.25
C LYS A 37 -13.14 -7.77 -2.75
N SER A 38 -11.95 -7.39 -2.30
CA SER A 38 -11.71 -6.79 -0.99
C SER A 38 -11.24 -5.36 -1.20
N LEU A 39 -11.65 -4.46 -0.32
CA LEU A 39 -11.24 -3.07 -0.31
C LEU A 39 -10.72 -2.74 1.08
N GLU A 40 -9.56 -2.10 1.15
CA GLU A 40 -9.01 -1.61 2.40
C GLU A 40 -10.02 -0.67 3.10
N GLY A 41 -10.28 -0.91 4.38
CA GLY A 41 -11.30 -0.18 5.16
C GLY A 41 -12.75 -0.66 4.96
N SER A 42 -13.05 -1.58 4.04
CA SER A 42 -14.38 -2.20 3.93
C SER A 42 -14.56 -3.30 4.99
N PRO A 43 -15.67 -3.33 5.74
CA PRO A 43 -15.95 -4.42 6.68
C PRO A 43 -16.37 -5.71 5.97
N PHE A 44 -16.68 -5.64 4.67
CA PHE A 44 -17.14 -6.77 3.88
C PHE A 44 -16.08 -7.26 2.89
N LEU A 45 -15.88 -8.57 2.86
CA LEU A 45 -15.40 -9.31 1.70
C LEU A 45 -16.58 -9.60 0.77
N THR A 46 -16.49 -9.27 -0.52
CA THR A 46 -17.56 -9.55 -1.50
C THR A 46 -17.08 -10.56 -2.53
N VAL A 47 -17.86 -11.64 -2.72
CA VAL A 47 -17.62 -12.72 -3.67
C VAL A 47 -18.76 -12.76 -4.68
N SER A 48 -18.45 -12.65 -5.96
CA SER A 48 -19.40 -12.78 -7.06
C SER A 48 -19.23 -14.15 -7.73
N VAL A 49 -20.30 -14.94 -7.77
CA VAL A 49 -20.35 -16.26 -8.42
C VAL A 49 -21.25 -16.16 -9.64
N THR A 50 -20.66 -16.16 -10.84
CA THR A 50 -21.38 -15.93 -12.11
C THR A 50 -21.85 -17.21 -12.80
N LYS A 51 -21.42 -18.38 -12.32
CA LYS A 51 -21.88 -19.71 -12.78
C LYS A 51 -22.22 -20.58 -11.58
N PRO A 52 -23.24 -21.46 -11.66
CA PRO A 52 -23.58 -22.39 -10.59
C PRO A 52 -22.37 -23.23 -10.15
N THR A 53 -21.88 -22.95 -8.95
CA THR A 53 -20.63 -23.52 -8.42
C THR A 53 -20.82 -23.89 -6.94
N PRO A 54 -20.54 -25.14 -6.52
CA PRO A 54 -20.51 -25.49 -5.10
C PRO A 54 -19.43 -24.67 -4.37
N LEU A 55 -19.75 -24.18 -3.18
CA LEU A 55 -18.84 -23.35 -2.41
C LEU A 55 -18.32 -24.10 -1.19
N SER A 56 -17.07 -23.82 -0.83
CA SER A 56 -16.46 -24.25 0.43
C SER A 56 -15.73 -23.07 1.07
N ILE A 57 -16.04 -22.85 2.34
CA ILE A 57 -15.40 -21.87 3.22
C ILE A 57 -14.75 -22.67 4.35
N SER A 58 -13.43 -22.72 4.38
CA SER A 58 -12.68 -23.42 5.41
C SER A 58 -12.01 -22.44 6.38
N THR A 59 -11.84 -22.89 7.61
CA THR A 59 -11.19 -22.14 8.68
C THR A 59 -10.21 -23.05 9.41
N ILE A 60 -9.16 -22.46 10.00
CA ILE A 60 -8.25 -23.19 10.91
C ILE A 60 -8.83 -23.35 12.32
N HIS A 61 -9.94 -22.67 12.61
CA HIS A 61 -10.64 -22.66 13.89
C HIS A 61 -11.91 -23.49 13.82
N ALA A 62 -12.29 -24.12 14.92
CA ALA A 62 -13.52 -24.89 14.98
C ALA A 62 -14.75 -23.96 14.98
N ILE A 63 -15.79 -24.32 14.24
CA ILE A 63 -17.09 -23.65 14.21
C ILE A 63 -17.88 -24.13 15.43
N LEU A 64 -18.11 -23.24 16.38
CA LEU A 64 -18.82 -23.52 17.63
C LEU A 64 -20.33 -23.35 17.51
N SER A 65 -20.77 -22.41 16.65
CA SER A 65 -22.17 -22.21 16.34
C SER A 65 -22.33 -21.78 14.88
N PHE A 66 -23.46 -22.14 14.30
CA PHE A 66 -23.85 -21.80 12.94
C PHE A 66 -25.37 -21.68 12.90
N SER A 67 -25.89 -20.51 12.53
CA SER A 67 -27.32 -20.24 12.45
C SER A 67 -27.66 -19.49 11.17
N SER A 68 -28.91 -19.61 10.72
CA SER A 68 -29.44 -18.91 9.55
C SER A 68 -30.73 -18.18 9.86
N ASN A 69 -31.06 -17.17 9.06
CA ASN A 69 -32.41 -16.64 9.03
C ASN A 69 -33.36 -17.58 8.26
N ASP A 70 -34.67 -17.35 8.38
CA ASP A 70 -35.70 -18.17 7.73
C ASP A 70 -35.59 -18.18 6.19
N ASN A 71 -35.07 -17.10 5.61
CA ASN A 71 -34.92 -16.93 4.17
C ASN A 71 -33.64 -17.56 3.60
N LEU A 72 -32.75 -18.11 4.45
CA LEU A 72 -31.45 -18.66 4.05
C LEU A 72 -30.57 -17.67 3.26
N THR A 73 -30.66 -16.39 3.62
CA THR A 73 -29.87 -15.30 3.01
C THR A 73 -28.91 -14.64 3.99
N LYS A 74 -28.99 -14.98 5.27
CA LYS A 74 -28.14 -14.46 6.34
C LYS A 74 -27.73 -15.60 7.25
N PHE A 75 -26.44 -15.72 7.51
CA PHE A 75 -25.86 -16.77 8.35
C PHE A 75 -24.89 -16.16 9.32
N THR A 76 -24.96 -16.56 10.59
CA THR A 76 -24.02 -16.14 11.62
C THR A 76 -23.30 -17.37 12.14
N PHE A 77 -21.98 -17.29 12.27
CA PHE A 77 -21.19 -18.39 12.78
C PHE A 77 -20.07 -17.91 13.70
N HIS A 78 -19.82 -18.67 14.76
CA HIS A 78 -18.82 -18.36 15.78
C HIS A 78 -17.70 -19.38 15.73
N LEU A 79 -16.47 -18.90 15.86
CA LEU A 79 -15.28 -19.72 15.86
C LEU A 79 -14.72 -19.87 17.29
N ASN A 80 -13.92 -20.90 17.51
CA ASN A 80 -13.30 -21.20 18.82
C ASN A 80 -12.13 -20.28 19.22
N ASN A 81 -11.91 -19.20 18.47
CA ASN A 81 -10.98 -18.12 18.78
C ASN A 81 -11.69 -16.82 19.18
N ASP A 82 -12.95 -16.94 19.63
CA ASP A 82 -13.84 -15.85 20.03
C ASP A 82 -14.25 -14.91 18.89
N GLN A 83 -14.00 -15.28 17.63
CA GLN A 83 -14.47 -14.50 16.48
C GLN A 83 -15.85 -14.88 16.00
N ALA A 84 -16.54 -13.85 15.58
CA ALA A 84 -17.88 -13.84 15.05
C ALA A 84 -17.86 -13.50 13.56
N TRP A 85 -18.63 -14.21 12.76
CA TRP A 85 -18.74 -13.90 11.34
C TRP A 85 -20.19 -13.90 10.90
N ILE A 86 -20.48 -13.03 9.95
CA ILE A 86 -21.78 -12.93 9.33
C ILE A 86 -21.63 -13.03 7.80
N LEU A 87 -22.45 -13.87 7.19
CA LEU A 87 -22.49 -14.13 5.77
C LEU A 87 -23.86 -13.71 5.24
N TYR A 88 -23.85 -12.89 4.20
CA TYR A 88 -25.01 -12.46 3.45
C TYR A 88 -24.96 -13.07 2.05
N ALA A 89 -26.02 -13.76 1.67
CA ALA A 89 -26.23 -14.24 0.32
C ALA A 89 -27.35 -13.43 -0.34
N SER A 90 -27.10 -12.96 -1.56
CA SER A 90 -28.09 -12.19 -2.34
C SER A 90 -29.28 -13.02 -2.82
N LEU A 91 -29.16 -14.35 -2.81
CA LEU A 91 -30.24 -15.32 -3.04
C LEU A 91 -30.17 -16.41 -1.97
N PRO A 92 -31.29 -17.09 -1.65
CA PRO A 92 -31.28 -18.19 -0.71
C PRO A 92 -30.24 -19.25 -1.07
N ILE A 93 -29.42 -19.65 -0.10
CA ILE A 93 -28.37 -20.66 -0.27
C ILE A 93 -28.46 -21.66 0.88
N LYS A 94 -28.47 -22.95 0.57
CA LYS A 94 -28.38 -23.99 1.61
C LYS A 94 -26.92 -24.18 1.98
N LEU A 95 -26.59 -23.86 3.22
CA LEU A 95 -25.27 -24.08 3.79
C LEU A 95 -25.33 -25.19 4.83
N SER A 96 -24.36 -26.09 4.76
CA SER A 96 -24.09 -27.10 5.76
C SER A 96 -22.71 -26.83 6.35
N HIS A 97 -22.48 -27.24 7.60
CA HIS A 97 -21.16 -27.08 8.22
C HIS A 97 -20.70 -28.38 8.88
N GLU A 98 -19.38 -28.53 8.91
CA GLU A 98 -18.64 -29.53 9.69
C GLU A 98 -17.87 -28.80 10.82
N LEU A 99 -16.84 -29.43 11.36
CA LEU A 99 -16.02 -28.85 12.42
C LEU A 99 -15.31 -27.55 12.00
N SER A 100 -14.80 -27.48 10.77
CA SER A 100 -13.94 -26.38 10.31
C SER A 100 -14.19 -25.99 8.85
N GLU A 101 -15.35 -26.37 8.32
CA GLU A 101 -15.72 -26.16 6.92
C GLU A 101 -17.22 -25.88 6.81
N ILE A 102 -17.58 -24.91 5.97
CA ILE A 102 -18.96 -24.61 5.58
C ILE A 102 -19.05 -24.87 4.07
N THR A 103 -20.03 -25.65 3.64
CA THR A 103 -20.22 -26.05 2.25
C THR A 103 -21.60 -25.69 1.73
N SER A 104 -21.72 -25.55 0.41
CA SER A 104 -22.98 -25.32 -0.28
C SER A 104 -23.15 -26.23 -1.48
N GLU A 105 -24.40 -26.46 -1.88
CA GLU A 105 -24.70 -26.88 -3.25
C GLU A 105 -24.31 -25.79 -4.26
N ALA A 106 -24.49 -26.07 -5.55
CA ALA A 106 -24.17 -25.12 -6.61
C ALA A 106 -24.92 -23.78 -6.44
N PHE A 107 -24.17 -22.70 -6.26
CA PHE A 107 -24.71 -21.35 -6.08
C PHE A 107 -24.25 -20.43 -7.21
N SER A 108 -25.06 -19.44 -7.58
CA SER A 108 -24.74 -18.48 -8.64
C SER A 108 -25.31 -17.10 -8.31
N SER A 109 -24.68 -16.41 -7.37
CA SER A 109 -24.98 -15.01 -7.09
C SER A 109 -23.85 -14.38 -6.27
N ILE A 110 -24.13 -13.29 -5.56
CA ILE A 110 -23.19 -12.58 -4.70
C ILE A 110 -23.30 -13.08 -3.25
N ILE A 111 -22.15 -13.28 -2.62
CA ILE A 111 -21.98 -13.50 -1.19
C ILE A 111 -21.13 -12.38 -0.60
N ARG A 112 -21.50 -11.88 0.59
CA ARG A 112 -20.68 -10.95 1.37
C ARG A 112 -20.43 -11.53 2.74
N ILE A 113 -19.20 -11.44 3.23
CA ILE A 113 -18.81 -11.95 4.54
C ILE A 113 -18.16 -10.81 5.31
N ALA A 114 -18.55 -10.61 6.56
CA ALA A 114 -17.99 -9.60 7.45
C ALA A 114 -17.65 -10.20 8.81
N LEU A 115 -16.60 -9.69 9.44
CA LEU A 115 -16.34 -9.92 10.86
C LEU A 115 -17.40 -9.16 11.66
N PHE A 116 -18.02 -9.82 12.64
CA PHE A 116 -19.16 -9.29 13.40
C PHE A 116 -18.75 -8.92 14.84
N PRO A 117 -18.23 -7.70 15.08
CA PRO A 117 -17.65 -7.36 16.37
C PRO A 117 -18.70 -7.41 17.49
N ASP A 118 -18.31 -8.03 18.61
CA ASP A 118 -19.00 -8.02 19.92
C ASP A 118 -20.42 -8.61 19.97
N PHE A 119 -20.89 -9.30 18.92
CA PHE A 119 -22.25 -9.87 18.83
C PHE A 119 -23.38 -8.89 19.20
N ASN A 120 -23.11 -7.61 19.04
CA ASN A 120 -24.00 -6.55 19.46
C ASN A 120 -25.07 -6.36 18.38
N SER A 121 -26.35 -6.41 18.75
CA SER A 121 -27.46 -6.19 17.81
C SER A 121 -27.34 -4.88 17.04
N LYS A 122 -26.76 -3.83 17.65
CA LYS A 122 -26.50 -2.56 16.96
C LYS A 122 -25.50 -2.69 15.80
N ASN A 123 -24.47 -3.52 15.97
CA ASN A 123 -23.46 -3.77 14.94
C ASN A 123 -24.06 -4.62 13.80
N GLU A 124 -24.95 -5.53 14.16
CA GLU A 124 -25.72 -6.35 13.22
C GLU A 124 -26.63 -5.48 12.34
N ASP A 125 -27.40 -4.55 12.94
CA ASP A 125 -28.28 -3.62 12.23
C ASP A 125 -27.50 -2.76 11.21
N ILE A 126 -26.29 -2.34 11.56
CA ILE A 126 -25.40 -1.59 10.67
C ILE A 126 -25.00 -2.47 9.47
N LEU A 127 -24.51 -3.70 9.73
CA LEU A 127 -24.09 -4.61 8.67
C LEU A 127 -25.27 -5.00 7.76
N ASP A 128 -26.44 -5.30 8.33
CA ASP A 128 -27.68 -5.60 7.61
C ASP A 128 -28.06 -4.44 6.68
N LYS A 129 -28.01 -3.21 7.19
CA LYS A 129 -28.37 -2.01 6.41
C LYS A 129 -27.46 -1.81 5.20
N TYR A 130 -26.17 -2.11 5.31
CA TYR A 130 -25.19 -1.83 4.24
C TYR A 130 -24.83 -3.04 3.35
N THR A 131 -25.44 -4.21 3.59
CA THR A 131 -25.17 -5.43 2.81
C THR A 131 -25.60 -5.34 1.34
N GLN A 132 -26.53 -4.45 0.98
CA GLN A 132 -27.01 -4.30 -0.40
C GLN A 132 -26.13 -3.40 -1.28
N PHE A 133 -25.25 -2.58 -0.68
CA PHE A 133 -24.38 -1.66 -1.43
C PHE A 133 -23.13 -2.39 -1.94
N LEU A 134 -23.12 -2.72 -3.24
CA LEU A 134 -21.95 -3.31 -3.89
C LEU A 134 -20.82 -2.29 -4.02
N LEU A 135 -19.59 -2.73 -3.77
CA LEU A 135 -18.39 -1.88 -3.78
C LEU A 135 -18.22 -1.17 -5.14
N PRO A 136 -18.40 0.17 -5.22
CA PRO A 136 -18.12 0.92 -6.44
C PRO A 136 -16.61 0.94 -6.74
N SER A 137 -16.24 1.56 -7.85
CA SER A 137 -14.86 2.00 -8.08
C SER A 137 -14.50 3.08 -7.06
N VAL A 138 -13.37 2.92 -6.36
CA VAL A 138 -12.85 3.95 -5.45
C VAL A 138 -11.96 4.90 -6.24
N SER A 139 -12.12 6.20 -6.01
CA SER A 139 -11.21 7.23 -6.52
C SER A 139 -10.83 8.18 -5.38
N LEU A 140 -9.56 8.57 -5.35
CA LEU A 140 -9.08 9.65 -4.49
C LEU A 140 -9.14 10.94 -5.31
N SER A 141 -9.83 11.96 -4.78
CA SER A 141 -9.88 13.29 -5.40
C SER A 141 -9.78 14.37 -4.33
N GLN A 142 -9.12 15.49 -4.65
CA GLN A 142 -9.03 16.66 -3.78
C GLN A 142 -10.29 17.53 -3.96
N LYS A 143 -11.47 17.08 -3.53
CA LYS A 143 -12.73 17.87 -3.55
C LYS A 143 -13.66 17.53 -2.38
N VAL A 144 -14.60 18.44 -2.11
CA VAL A 144 -15.40 18.58 -0.88
C VAL A 144 -16.78 17.87 -0.95
N ILE A 145 -17.35 17.54 0.23
CA ILE A 145 -18.79 17.27 0.60
C ILE A 145 -19.23 15.78 0.41
N PRO A 146 -20.16 15.13 1.20
CA PRO A 146 -21.09 15.55 2.27
C PRO A 146 -20.86 14.93 3.67
N MET A 147 -21.87 15.09 4.54
CA MET A 147 -21.96 14.71 5.96
C MET A 147 -21.53 13.25 6.23
N LEU A 148 -20.47 13.08 7.03
CA LEU A 148 -20.13 11.79 7.63
C LEU A 148 -21.02 11.52 8.83
N HIS A 149 -21.53 10.29 8.93
CA HIS A 149 -22.00 9.77 10.21
C HIS A 149 -20.92 8.84 10.78
N PHE A 150 -20.34 9.24 11.91
CA PHE A 150 -19.41 8.42 12.66
C PHE A 150 -20.19 7.47 13.57
N PHE A 151 -19.85 6.19 13.53
CA PHE A 151 -20.32 5.23 14.52
C PHE A 151 -19.19 5.00 15.51
N SER A 152 -19.08 5.86 16.52
CA SER A 152 -18.05 5.75 17.57
C SER A 152 -18.04 4.37 18.23
N ASP A 153 -19.15 3.66 18.22
CA ASP A 153 -19.31 2.38 18.91
C ASP A 153 -19.09 1.18 17.97
N TYR A 154 -18.98 1.40 16.65
CA TYR A 154 -18.70 0.35 15.66
C TYR A 154 -17.21 0.35 15.32
N LYS A 155 -16.46 -0.61 15.88
CA LYS A 155 -15.00 -0.61 15.83
C LYS A 155 -14.41 -1.97 15.45
N TYR A 156 -13.24 -1.92 14.82
CA TYR A 156 -12.38 -3.08 14.61
C TYR A 156 -10.98 -2.82 15.18
N LYS A 157 -10.37 -3.84 15.79
CA LYS A 157 -8.97 -3.77 16.22
C LYS A 157 -8.06 -4.14 15.05
N SER A 158 -7.10 -3.28 14.73
CA SER A 158 -6.04 -3.54 13.76
C SER A 158 -4.66 -3.30 14.38
N ILE A 159 -3.61 -3.58 13.60
CA ILE A 159 -2.23 -3.26 13.97
C ILE A 159 -1.99 -1.74 14.11
N ASP A 160 -2.82 -0.93 13.46
CA ASP A 160 -2.75 0.53 13.45
C ASP A 160 -3.66 1.17 14.52
N GLY A 161 -4.29 0.35 15.38
CA GLY A 161 -5.19 0.79 16.44
C GLY A 161 -6.65 0.45 16.19
N GLU A 162 -7.56 1.27 16.72
CA GLU A 162 -9.01 1.08 16.53
C GLU A 162 -9.46 1.72 15.20
N LEU A 163 -9.97 0.91 14.29
CA LEU A 163 -10.65 1.37 13.08
C LEU A 163 -12.10 1.67 13.42
N VAL A 164 -12.57 2.88 13.13
CA VAL A 164 -13.93 3.35 13.44
C VAL A 164 -14.81 3.31 12.18
N GLY A 165 -16.02 2.78 12.30
CA GLY A 165 -17.01 2.76 11.22
C GLY A 165 -17.46 4.14 10.81
N VAL A 166 -17.42 4.42 9.51
CA VAL A 166 -17.94 5.64 8.89
C VAL A 166 -18.94 5.25 7.81
N VAL A 167 -20.09 5.93 7.78
CA VAL A 167 -21.05 5.83 6.68
C VAL A 167 -20.99 7.11 5.86
N GLY A 168 -20.77 6.92 4.57
CA GLY A 168 -20.81 7.95 3.54
C GLY A 168 -20.22 7.42 2.24
N ASP A 169 -20.63 7.99 1.11
CA ASP A 169 -20.04 7.68 -0.19
C ASP A 169 -18.66 8.35 -0.37
N SER A 170 -18.31 9.29 0.50
CA SER A 170 -17.04 10.00 0.54
C SER A 170 -16.70 10.45 1.97
N TRP A 171 -15.40 10.66 2.22
CA TRP A 171 -14.90 11.33 3.42
C TRP A 171 -13.70 12.20 3.08
N LEU A 172 -13.49 13.27 3.86
CA LEU A 172 -12.39 14.20 3.68
C LEU A 172 -11.43 14.12 4.86
N LEU A 173 -10.20 13.68 4.58
CA LEU A 173 -9.10 13.87 5.50
C LEU A 173 -8.54 15.28 5.30
N LYS A 174 -8.78 16.18 6.24
CA LYS A 174 -8.14 17.50 6.26
C LYS A 174 -6.84 17.39 7.07
N THR A 175 -5.72 17.64 6.41
CA THR A 175 -4.44 17.82 7.06
C THR A 175 -4.07 19.29 7.10
N ASP A 176 -3.38 19.71 8.14
CA ASP A 176 -2.77 21.03 8.15
C ASP A 176 -1.62 21.06 7.14
N SER A 177 -1.56 22.13 6.35
CA SER A 177 -0.47 22.31 5.40
C SER A 177 0.82 22.55 6.16
N VAL A 178 1.82 21.71 5.93
CA VAL A 178 3.18 21.95 6.38
C VAL A 178 3.87 22.79 5.32
N SER A 179 4.24 24.03 5.66
CA SER A 179 5.05 24.87 4.79
C SER A 179 6.47 24.33 4.74
N VAL A 180 6.91 23.89 3.56
CA VAL A 180 8.28 23.42 3.32
C VAL A 180 9.01 24.48 2.50
N THR A 181 10.14 24.97 3.02
CA THR A 181 11.01 25.94 2.36
C THR A 181 12.42 25.36 2.21
N TRP A 182 13.21 25.92 1.29
CA TRP A 182 14.60 25.50 1.05
C TRP A 182 15.56 25.90 2.18
N HIS A 183 15.35 27.10 2.72
CA HIS A 183 16.18 27.74 3.73
C HIS A 183 15.64 27.52 5.13
N THR A 184 16.51 27.64 6.14
CA THR A 184 16.10 27.63 7.55
C THR A 184 15.28 28.87 7.88
N SER A 185 14.27 28.72 8.74
CA SER A 185 13.41 29.82 9.18
C SER A 185 14.14 30.87 10.03
N LYS A 186 15.33 30.56 10.57
CA LYS A 186 16.11 31.46 11.43
C LYS A 186 17.40 31.98 10.79
N GLY A 187 17.76 31.49 9.60
CA GLY A 187 19.06 31.76 9.00
C GLY A 187 20.25 31.20 9.78
N VAL A 188 21.46 31.55 9.31
CA VAL A 188 22.73 31.26 9.97
C VAL A 188 23.23 32.49 10.71
N LYS A 189 23.69 32.30 11.96
CA LYS A 189 24.25 33.39 12.77
C LYS A 189 25.54 33.94 12.17
N GLU A 190 25.64 35.27 12.06
CA GLU A 190 26.75 35.98 11.42
C GLU A 190 28.12 35.61 12.01
N GLU A 191 28.24 35.44 13.32
CA GLU A 191 29.49 35.06 13.98
C GLU A 191 30.04 33.67 13.57
N SER A 192 29.20 32.85 12.94
CA SER A 192 29.57 31.52 12.44
C SER A 192 29.89 31.49 10.95
N HIS A 193 29.65 32.59 10.21
CA HIS A 193 29.79 32.62 8.75
C HIS A 193 31.19 32.24 8.31
N ASP A 194 32.24 32.86 8.86
CA ASP A 194 33.64 32.57 8.45
C ASP A 194 34.01 31.09 8.60
N LYS A 195 33.59 30.46 9.70
CA LYS A 195 33.85 29.04 9.95
C LYS A 195 33.08 28.14 8.98
N ILE A 196 31.83 28.50 8.68
CA ILE A 196 30.98 27.78 7.74
C ILE A 196 31.51 27.93 6.33
N VAL A 197 31.84 29.14 5.88
CA VAL A 197 32.44 29.41 4.57
C VAL A 197 33.76 28.65 4.41
N SER A 198 34.60 28.62 5.45
CA SER A 198 35.87 27.86 5.41
C SER A 198 35.65 26.35 5.23
N ALA A 199 34.66 25.76 5.91
CA ALA A 199 34.31 24.35 5.76
C ALA A 199 33.67 24.08 4.38
N LEU A 200 32.72 24.92 3.98
CA LEU A 200 31.96 24.83 2.74
C LEU A 200 32.89 24.94 1.52
N SER A 201 33.87 25.83 1.55
CA SER A 201 34.88 25.93 0.50
C SER A 201 35.65 24.61 0.32
N LYS A 202 36.06 23.97 1.43
CA LYS A 202 36.73 22.65 1.37
C LYS A 202 35.84 21.56 0.79
N ASP A 203 34.57 21.52 1.22
CA ASP A 203 33.62 20.52 0.73
C ASP A 203 33.31 20.70 -0.77
N VAL A 204 33.16 21.95 -1.23
CA VAL A 204 32.92 22.29 -2.64
C VAL A 204 34.15 21.99 -3.50
N GLU A 205 35.36 22.27 -3.03
CA GLU A 205 36.59 21.85 -3.73
C GLU A 205 36.72 20.32 -3.77
N GLY A 206 36.26 19.62 -2.72
CA GLY A 206 36.17 18.16 -2.68
C GLY A 206 35.30 17.58 -3.80
N LEU A 207 34.20 18.26 -4.17
CA LEU A 207 33.32 17.83 -5.27
C LEU A 207 34.05 17.79 -6.62
N LYS A 208 34.99 18.72 -6.85
CA LYS A 208 35.75 18.79 -8.12
C LYS A 208 36.76 17.66 -8.27
N SER A 209 37.31 17.18 -7.16
CA SER A 209 38.45 16.26 -7.13
C SER A 209 38.05 14.81 -6.89
N SER A 210 36.84 14.54 -6.39
CA SER A 210 36.40 13.20 -5.98
C SER A 210 35.06 12.83 -6.65
N PRO A 211 35.09 12.12 -7.79
CA PRO A 211 33.85 11.61 -8.40
C PRO A 211 33.20 10.55 -7.51
N ILE A 212 31.88 10.40 -7.62
CA ILE A 212 31.15 9.36 -6.90
C ILE A 212 31.48 8.00 -7.53
N THR A 213 31.94 7.04 -6.72
CA THR A 213 32.41 5.73 -7.20
C THR A 213 31.44 4.57 -6.97
N THR A 214 30.46 4.73 -6.08
CA THR A 214 29.47 3.69 -5.81
C THR A 214 28.51 3.53 -7.00
N THR A 215 28.01 2.32 -7.24
CA THR A 215 26.99 2.05 -8.27
C THR A 215 25.59 1.84 -7.69
N SER A 216 25.44 1.87 -6.36
CA SER A 216 24.11 1.79 -5.72
C SER A 216 23.40 3.13 -5.84
N SER A 217 22.18 3.12 -6.38
CA SER A 217 21.39 4.36 -6.52
C SER A 217 21.08 5.01 -5.17
N TYR A 218 20.93 4.22 -4.10
CA TYR A 218 20.71 4.75 -2.75
C TYR A 218 21.90 5.56 -2.24
N PHE A 219 23.08 4.93 -2.16
CA PHE A 219 24.28 5.60 -1.65
C PHE A 219 24.74 6.72 -2.57
N TYR A 220 24.59 6.54 -3.89
CA TYR A 220 24.86 7.59 -4.87
C TYR A 220 23.95 8.79 -4.63
N GLY A 221 22.64 8.56 -4.55
CA GLY A 221 21.65 9.60 -4.26
C GLY A 221 21.96 10.38 -2.98
N LYS A 222 22.35 9.72 -1.89
CA LYS A 222 22.76 10.41 -0.65
C LYS A 222 23.90 11.41 -0.87
N LEU A 223 24.86 11.11 -1.73
CA LEU A 223 25.98 11.99 -2.04
C LEU A 223 25.55 13.17 -2.91
N ILE A 224 24.64 12.94 -3.88
CA ILE A 224 23.99 14.00 -4.66
C ILE A 224 23.24 14.96 -3.74
N ALA A 225 22.37 14.42 -2.86
CA ALA A 225 21.57 15.24 -1.97
C ALA A 225 22.42 16.04 -0.98
N ARG A 226 23.54 15.47 -0.52
CA ARG A 226 24.53 16.21 0.28
C ARG A 226 25.12 17.38 -0.53
N ALA A 227 25.55 17.15 -1.77
CA ALA A 227 26.06 18.22 -2.62
C ALA A 227 25.01 19.32 -2.86
N ALA A 228 23.76 18.94 -3.13
CA ALA A 228 22.65 19.88 -3.24
C ALA A 228 22.45 20.71 -1.97
N ARG A 229 22.58 20.10 -0.79
CA ARG A 229 22.49 20.86 0.46
C ARG A 229 23.62 21.89 0.61
N LEU A 230 24.82 21.64 0.07
CA LEU A 230 25.89 22.64 0.09
C LEU A 230 25.49 23.92 -0.65
N ALA A 231 24.86 23.83 -1.82
CA ALA A 231 24.40 25.02 -2.54
C ALA A 231 23.40 25.85 -1.73
N LEU A 232 22.46 25.22 -1.02
CA LEU A 232 21.55 25.97 -0.13
C LEU A 232 22.27 26.66 1.02
N ILE A 233 23.31 26.02 1.58
CA ILE A 233 24.13 26.65 2.64
C ILE A 233 24.92 27.82 2.05
N THR A 234 25.43 27.72 0.81
CA THR A 234 26.17 28.83 0.17
C THR A 234 25.32 30.09 0.04
N GLU A 235 24.02 29.95 -0.24
CA GLU A 235 23.09 31.08 -0.29
C GLU A 235 22.92 31.73 1.09
N GLU A 236 22.80 30.93 2.15
CA GLU A 236 22.57 31.45 3.51
C GLU A 236 23.77 32.17 4.13
N VAL A 237 24.99 31.88 3.67
CA VAL A 237 26.23 32.56 4.11
C VAL A 237 26.79 33.51 3.05
N ASN A 238 26.01 33.83 2.01
CA ASN A 238 26.40 34.74 0.92
C ASN A 238 27.71 34.35 0.20
N TYR A 239 28.01 33.05 0.11
CA TYR A 239 29.18 32.51 -0.62
C TYR A 239 28.78 32.05 -2.02
N LEU A 240 28.26 32.98 -2.82
CA LEU A 240 27.53 32.67 -4.05
C LEU A 240 28.41 32.09 -5.17
N ASP A 241 29.72 32.31 -5.14
CA ASP A 241 30.68 31.79 -6.14
C ASP A 241 30.73 30.24 -6.17
N ALA A 242 30.30 29.58 -5.10
CA ALA A 242 30.24 28.12 -5.04
C ALA A 242 29.00 27.53 -5.75
N ILE A 243 27.94 28.31 -5.98
CA ILE A 243 26.69 27.82 -6.57
C ILE A 243 26.92 27.22 -7.97
N PRO A 244 27.62 27.87 -8.92
CA PRO A 244 27.84 27.30 -10.25
C PRO A 244 28.63 25.99 -10.21
N ILE A 245 29.56 25.85 -9.26
CA ILE A 245 30.38 24.64 -9.08
C ILE A 245 29.49 23.46 -8.66
N VAL A 246 28.66 23.68 -7.63
CA VAL A 246 27.74 22.64 -7.13
C VAL A 246 26.71 22.27 -8.19
N LYS A 247 26.12 23.25 -8.89
CA LYS A 247 25.14 22.98 -9.97
C LYS A 247 25.74 22.17 -11.11
N LYS A 248 26.97 22.49 -11.52
CA LYS A 248 27.70 21.71 -12.52
C LYS A 248 27.91 20.27 -12.05
N TYR A 249 28.39 20.08 -10.82
CA TYR A 249 28.60 18.76 -10.25
C TYR A 249 27.31 17.92 -10.19
N LEU A 250 26.19 18.51 -9.74
CA LEU A 250 24.90 17.84 -9.69
C LEU A 250 24.45 17.39 -11.08
N LYS A 251 24.52 18.29 -12.07
CA LYS A 251 24.17 17.97 -13.45
C LYS A 251 24.99 16.79 -13.98
N GLU A 252 26.32 16.88 -13.90
CA GLU A 252 27.23 15.84 -14.41
C GLU A 252 27.07 14.50 -13.65
N SER A 253 26.66 14.54 -12.38
CA SER A 253 26.43 13.32 -11.57
C SER A 253 25.07 12.68 -11.83
N ILE A 254 24.03 13.48 -12.15
CA ILE A 254 22.65 13.01 -12.31
C ILE A 254 22.36 12.56 -13.74
N GLU A 255 22.80 13.33 -14.74
CA GLU A 255 22.46 13.13 -16.16
C GLU A 255 22.72 11.69 -16.65
N PRO A 256 23.86 11.05 -16.34
CA PRO A 256 24.10 9.67 -16.76
C PRO A 256 23.11 8.64 -16.17
N TRP A 257 22.55 8.91 -14.99
CA TRP A 257 21.53 8.04 -14.39
C TRP A 257 20.21 8.12 -15.14
N LEU A 258 19.80 9.33 -15.53
CA LEU A 258 18.55 9.60 -16.26
C LEU A 258 18.61 9.07 -17.69
N ASP A 259 19.79 9.18 -18.33
CA ASP A 259 20.03 8.65 -19.67
C ASP A 259 20.23 7.11 -19.68
N GLY A 260 20.36 6.48 -18.51
CA GLY A 260 20.67 5.07 -18.38
C GLY A 260 22.10 4.71 -18.85
N THR A 261 22.99 5.70 -18.95
CA THR A 261 24.38 5.55 -19.41
C THR A 261 25.39 5.43 -18.27
N PHE A 262 24.97 5.62 -17.03
CA PHE A 262 25.82 5.48 -15.85
C PHE A 262 26.46 4.08 -15.77
N ASN A 263 27.79 4.01 -15.76
CA ASN A 263 28.49 2.74 -15.85
C ASN A 263 28.23 1.87 -14.60
N GLY A 264 27.84 0.62 -14.83
CA GLY A 264 27.56 -0.36 -13.76
C GLY A 264 26.15 -0.30 -13.19
N ASN A 265 25.37 0.77 -13.40
CA ASN A 265 23.94 0.81 -13.04
C ASN A 265 23.14 1.76 -13.97
N GLY A 266 22.20 2.56 -13.45
CA GLY A 266 21.37 3.50 -14.23
C GLY A 266 19.88 3.17 -14.20
N PHE A 267 19.04 4.17 -14.46
CA PHE A 267 17.58 4.00 -14.48
C PHE A 267 17.10 3.52 -15.86
N LEU A 268 16.11 2.63 -15.85
CA LEU A 268 15.51 2.01 -17.03
C LEU A 268 13.99 1.98 -16.88
N TYR A 269 13.27 1.97 -18.00
CA TYR A 269 11.82 1.78 -18.00
C TYR A 269 11.45 0.30 -18.16
N ASP A 270 10.76 -0.25 -17.16
CA ASP A 270 10.18 -1.58 -17.21
C ASP A 270 8.80 -1.53 -17.89
N LYS A 271 8.73 -2.08 -19.10
CA LYS A 271 7.50 -2.14 -19.90
C LYS A 271 6.46 -3.12 -19.36
N LYS A 272 6.84 -4.06 -18.48
CA LYS A 272 5.92 -5.08 -17.96
C LYS A 272 5.01 -4.51 -16.88
N TRP A 273 5.57 -3.75 -15.94
CA TRP A 273 4.83 -3.18 -14.82
C TRP A 273 4.64 -1.65 -14.93
N GLY A 274 5.32 -0.99 -15.86
CA GLY A 274 5.09 0.41 -16.19
C GLY A 274 5.74 1.40 -15.24
N GLY A 275 6.96 1.13 -14.78
CA GLY A 275 7.71 2.04 -13.91
C GLY A 275 9.22 2.01 -14.12
N ILE A 276 9.94 2.75 -13.29
CA ILE A 276 11.40 2.91 -13.39
C ILE A 276 12.07 1.83 -12.54
N ILE A 277 13.03 1.11 -13.09
CA ILE A 277 13.89 0.17 -12.35
C ILE A 277 15.36 0.55 -12.55
N THR A 278 16.26 -0.05 -11.79
CA THR A 278 17.70 0.07 -12.02
C THR A 278 18.20 -1.07 -12.89
N LYS A 279 19.27 -0.84 -13.65
CA LYS A 279 19.91 -1.87 -14.47
C LYS A 279 20.33 -3.09 -13.64
N GLN A 280 20.92 -2.88 -12.47
CA GLN A 280 21.28 -3.99 -11.56
C GLN A 280 20.03 -4.73 -11.06
N GLY A 281 19.02 -4.00 -10.60
CA GLY A 281 17.75 -4.57 -10.13
C GLY A 281 17.00 -5.37 -11.20
N SER A 282 17.18 -5.01 -12.48
CA SER A 282 16.58 -5.74 -13.60
C SER A 282 17.13 -7.17 -13.76
N THR A 283 18.34 -7.43 -13.27
CA THR A 283 19.03 -8.71 -13.40
C THR A 283 19.09 -9.50 -12.10
N ASP A 284 19.02 -8.83 -10.95
CA ASP A 284 19.06 -9.45 -9.62
C ASP A 284 18.03 -8.77 -8.70
N THR A 285 17.08 -9.57 -8.20
CA THR A 285 15.99 -9.09 -7.34
C THR A 285 16.47 -8.58 -5.98
N GLY A 286 17.66 -8.98 -5.52
CA GLY A 286 18.27 -8.47 -4.29
C GLY A 286 19.17 -7.24 -4.51
N ALA A 287 19.54 -6.94 -5.76
CA ALA A 287 20.45 -5.84 -6.05
C ALA A 287 19.78 -4.48 -5.82
N ASP A 288 20.61 -3.52 -5.41
CA ASP A 288 20.21 -2.15 -5.12
C ASP A 288 18.99 -2.08 -4.20
N PHE A 289 19.02 -2.91 -3.15
CA PHE A 289 17.97 -3.02 -2.13
C PHE A 289 16.60 -3.44 -2.70
N GLY A 290 16.58 -4.19 -3.80
CA GLY A 290 15.35 -4.66 -4.43
C GLY A 290 14.65 -3.59 -5.28
N PHE A 291 15.36 -2.55 -5.72
CA PHE A 291 14.79 -1.52 -6.58
C PHE A 291 14.16 -2.11 -7.86
N GLY A 292 14.73 -3.20 -8.40
CA GLY A 292 14.21 -3.90 -9.57
C GLY A 292 12.87 -4.61 -9.37
N ILE A 293 12.49 -4.87 -8.11
CA ILE A 293 11.19 -5.42 -7.73
C ILE A 293 10.32 -4.36 -7.05
N TYR A 294 10.52 -3.09 -7.41
CA TYR A 294 9.74 -1.94 -6.95
C TYR A 294 9.88 -1.63 -5.44
N ASN A 295 10.93 -2.12 -4.79
CA ASN A 295 11.22 -1.76 -3.40
C ASN A 295 11.91 -0.40 -3.32
N ASP A 296 11.61 0.38 -2.27
CA ASP A 296 12.35 1.57 -1.84
C ASP A 296 12.54 2.70 -2.87
N HIS A 297 11.69 2.75 -3.91
CA HIS A 297 11.78 3.76 -4.97
C HIS A 297 11.77 5.19 -4.43
N HIS A 298 10.87 5.51 -3.51
CA HIS A 298 10.80 6.86 -2.93
C HIS A 298 12.04 7.22 -2.11
N TYR A 299 12.69 6.26 -1.45
CA TYR A 299 13.91 6.51 -0.69
C TYR A 299 15.10 6.81 -1.59
N HIS A 300 15.21 6.12 -2.73
CA HIS A 300 16.32 6.32 -3.67
C HIS A 300 16.08 7.55 -4.54
N LEU A 301 14.94 7.59 -5.25
CA LEU A 301 14.59 8.64 -6.20
C LEU A 301 14.39 9.99 -5.50
N GLY A 302 13.96 10.00 -4.23
CA GLY A 302 13.80 11.23 -3.45
C GLY A 302 15.09 12.05 -3.39
N TYR A 303 16.26 11.41 -3.29
CA TYR A 303 17.55 12.11 -3.30
C TYR A 303 17.89 12.71 -4.68
N PHE A 304 17.59 11.98 -5.76
CA PHE A 304 17.78 12.49 -7.12
C PHE A 304 16.85 13.67 -7.39
N LEU A 305 15.56 13.55 -7.03
CA LEU A 305 14.59 14.63 -7.16
C LEU A 305 15.00 15.87 -6.36
N TYR A 306 15.51 15.69 -5.14
CA TYR A 306 16.03 16.80 -4.33
C TYR A 306 17.23 17.48 -5.00
N GLY A 307 18.13 16.72 -5.63
CA GLY A 307 19.25 17.27 -6.40
C GLY A 307 18.83 17.96 -7.71
N ILE A 308 17.80 17.44 -8.39
CA ILE A 308 17.27 18.00 -9.66
C ILE A 308 16.51 19.29 -9.41
N ALA A 309 15.80 19.39 -8.29
CA ALA A 309 14.96 20.54 -7.97
C ALA A 309 15.75 21.82 -7.62
N LEU A 310 17.08 21.72 -7.47
CA LEU A 310 17.98 22.82 -7.08
C LEU A 310 18.75 23.41 -8.28
#